data_AF-A0A1D3UAY2-F1
#
_entry.id   AF-A0A1D3UAY2-F1
#
_cell.length_a   1.000
_cell.length_b   1.000
_cell.length_c   1.000
_cell.angle_alpha   90.00
_cell.angle_beta   90.00
_cell.angle_gamma   90.00
#
_symmetry.space_group_name_H-M   'P 1'
#
loop_
_entity.id
_entity.type
_entity.pdbx_description
1 polymer ?
#
loop_
_entity_poly.entity_id
_entity_poly.type
_entity_poly.pdbx_seq_one_letter_code
_entity_poly.pdbx_strand_id
1 'polypeptide(L)'
;MPLGISLLLSCLLKVKILVKFSYSFCRKQIGDTQIRIVSLILILNFLLFMSESYKLIYGIKNIYNHKELVPGYSTDYFKIYKWRHERNWWIGLSNLCIWSMLWRSTGIINNYVKYLEKREKYTARL
;
A
#
# COMPACT_ATOMS: atom_id res chain seq x y z
N MET A 1 1.97 7.92 -2.43
CA MET A 1 2.34 7.21 -3.68
C MET A 1 3.84 7.19 -4.01
N PRO A 2 4.62 8.30 -3.98
CA PRO A 2 5.99 8.28 -4.52
C PRO A 2 6.93 7.31 -3.77
N LEU A 3 6.72 7.15 -2.45
CA LEU A 3 7.52 6.25 -1.60
C LEU A 3 7.38 4.77 -1.95
N GLY A 4 6.16 4.27 -2.21
CA GLY A 4 5.97 2.85 -2.52
C GLY A 4 6.60 2.46 -3.86
N ILE A 5 6.40 3.31 -4.87
CA ILE A 5 6.97 3.15 -6.20
C ILE A 5 8.49 3.29 -6.13
N SER A 6 9.02 4.30 -5.41
CA SER A 6 10.47 4.48 -5.29
C SER A 6 11.13 3.32 -4.58
N LEU A 7 10.53 2.77 -3.51
CA LEU A 7 11.02 1.56 -2.82
C LEU A 7 11.00 0.33 -3.74
N LEU A 8 9.95 0.16 -4.55
CA LEU A 8 9.85 -0.97 -5.46
C LEU A 8 10.85 -0.85 -6.63
N LEU A 9 10.99 0.33 -7.22
CA LEU A 9 12.01 0.62 -8.23
C LEU A 9 13.42 0.48 -7.67
N SER A 10 13.66 0.90 -6.43
CA SER A 10 14.93 0.73 -5.73
C SER A 10 15.35 -0.74 -5.64
N CYS A 11 14.39 -1.62 -5.32
CA CYS A 11 14.60 -3.06 -5.29
C CYS A 11 14.87 -3.63 -6.68
N LEU A 12 14.18 -3.15 -7.72
CA LEU A 12 14.34 -3.62 -9.11
C LEU A 12 15.66 -3.15 -9.75
N LEU A 13 16.05 -1.90 -9.54
CA LEU A 13 17.24 -1.28 -10.14
C LEU A 13 18.56 -1.76 -9.52
N LYS A 14 18.52 -2.60 -8.47
CA LYS A 14 19.70 -3.16 -7.78
C LYS A 14 20.73 -2.11 -7.30
N VAL A 15 20.33 -0.85 -7.13
CA VAL A 15 21.23 0.19 -6.60
C VAL A 15 21.48 -0.10 -5.12
N LYS A 16 22.70 -0.53 -4.78
CA LYS A 16 23.07 -1.06 -3.44
C LYS A 16 22.60 -0.18 -2.28
N ILE A 17 22.72 1.14 -2.41
CA ILE A 17 22.33 2.10 -1.37
C ILE A 17 20.82 2.10 -1.16
N LEU A 18 20.04 2.25 -2.24
CA LEU A 18 18.58 2.29 -2.13
C LEU A 18 17.99 0.94 -1.73
N VAL A 19 18.59 -0.18 -2.14
CA VAL A 19 18.20 -1.52 -1.68
C VAL A 19 18.42 -1.64 -0.17
N LYS A 20 19.58 -1.20 0.34
CA LYS A 20 19.90 -1.26 1.78
C LYS A 20 18.95 -0.37 2.60
N PHE A 21 18.62 0.81 2.10
CA PHE A 21 17.63 1.71 2.71
C PHE A 21 16.23 1.10 2.72
N SER A 22 15.76 0.60 1.56
CA SER A 22 14.46 -0.05 1.43
C SER A 22 14.34 -1.25 2.36
N TYR A 23 15.42 -2.02 2.48
CA TYR A 23 15.47 -3.18 3.35
C TYR A 23 15.43 -2.80 4.83
N SER A 24 16.18 -1.79 5.24
CA SER A 24 16.18 -1.27 6.61
C SER A 24 14.81 -0.71 6.99
N PHE A 25 14.21 0.11 6.13
CA PHE A 25 12.90 0.70 6.35
C PHE A 25 11.81 -0.37 6.47
N CYS A 26 11.83 -1.37 5.58
CA CYS A 26 10.81 -2.41 5.56
C CYS A 26 10.92 -3.45 6.68
N ARG A 27 12.12 -3.65 7.25
CA ARG A 27 12.36 -4.61 8.34
C ARG A 27 12.19 -3.98 9.73
N LYS A 28 12.11 -2.66 9.83
CA LYS A 28 11.96 -1.96 11.11
C LYS A 28 10.67 -2.41 11.80
N GLN A 29 10.82 -3.02 12.96
CA GLN A 29 9.73 -3.46 13.83
C GLN A 29 9.42 -2.33 14.83
N ILE A 30 8.16 -2.21 15.22
CA ILE A 30 7.74 -1.25 16.25
C ILE A 30 7.57 -2.01 17.57
N GLY A 31 8.45 -1.70 18.53
CA GLY A 31 8.42 -2.29 19.87
C GLY A 31 8.74 -3.79 19.90
N ASP A 32 8.24 -4.47 20.92
CA ASP A 32 8.41 -5.91 21.17
C ASP A 32 7.49 -6.79 20.29
N THR A 33 6.58 -6.14 19.54
CA THR A 33 5.68 -6.83 18.61
C THR A 33 6.31 -6.97 17.23
N GLN A 34 6.13 -8.11 16.57
CA GLN A 34 6.63 -8.38 15.21
C GLN A 34 5.94 -7.57 14.10
N ILE A 35 5.18 -6.52 14.45
CA ILE A 35 4.45 -5.67 13.51
C ILE A 35 5.46 -4.76 12.80
N ARG A 36 5.53 -4.91 11.48
CA ARG A 36 6.45 -4.14 10.62
C ARG A 36 5.78 -2.85 10.18
N ILE A 37 6.56 -1.79 9.99
CA ILE A 37 6.07 -0.51 9.45
C ILE A 37 5.29 -0.70 8.14
N VAL A 38 5.75 -1.61 7.28
CA VAL A 38 5.08 -1.96 6.01
C VAL A 38 3.65 -2.44 6.23
N SER A 39 3.40 -3.23 7.29
CA SER A 39 2.06 -3.73 7.62
C SER A 39 1.13 -2.60 8.06
N LEU A 40 1.61 -1.62 8.82
CA LEU A 40 0.82 -0.44 9.18
C LEU A 40 0.47 0.40 7.95
N ILE A 41 1.44 0.62 7.06
CA ILE A 41 1.21 1.36 5.82
C ILE A 41 0.19 0.62 4.95
N LEU A 42 0.25 -0.71 4.90
CA LEU A 42 -0.71 -1.53 4.15
C LEU A 42 -2.13 -1.40 4.72
N ILE A 43 -2.29 -1.44 6.05
CA ILE A 43 -3.58 -1.24 6.71
C ILE A 43 -4.14 0.16 6.41
N LEU A 44 -3.32 1.21 6.51
CA LEU A 44 -3.74 2.58 6.19
C LEU A 44 -4.19 2.71 4.72
N ASN A 45 -3.45 2.10 3.79
CA ASN A 45 -3.85 2.08 2.39
C ASN A 45 -5.15 1.31 2.15
N PHE A 46 -5.37 0.23 2.91
CA PHE A 46 -6.59 -0.54 2.84
C PHE A 46 -7.80 0.28 3.30
N LEU A 47 -7.67 1.00 4.42
CA LEU A 47 -8.73 1.90 4.91
C LEU A 47 -9.05 3.02 3.91
N LEU A 48 -8.04 3.63 3.30
CA LEU A 48 -8.23 4.65 2.27
C LEU A 48 -8.94 4.09 1.03
N PHE A 49 -8.53 2.91 0.57
CA PHE A 49 -9.17 2.23 -0.55
C PHE A 49 -10.63 1.85 -0.25
N MET A 50 -10.92 1.37 0.97
CA MET A 50 -12.28 1.07 1.40
C MET A 50 -13.14 2.34 1.47
N SER A 51 -12.59 3.46 1.95
CA SER A 51 -13.28 4.75 1.98
C SER A 51 -13.64 5.23 0.57
N GLU A 52 -12.71 5.16 -0.38
CA GLU A 52 -13.00 5.54 -1.77
C GLU A 52 -13.97 4.56 -2.44
N SER A 53 -13.88 3.24 -2.15
CA SER A 53 -14.84 2.25 -2.63
C SER A 53 -16.26 2.54 -2.12
N TYR A 54 -16.39 2.91 -0.85
CA TYR A 54 -17.67 3.29 -0.26
C TYR A 54 -18.25 4.56 -0.90
N LYS A 55 -17.43 5.61 -1.08
CA LYS A 55 -17.85 6.86 -1.74
C LYS A 55 -18.27 6.62 -3.19
N LEU A 56 -17.59 5.72 -3.90
CA LEU A 56 -17.94 5.37 -5.28
C LEU A 56 -19.29 4.65 -5.35
N ILE A 57 -19.50 3.63 -4.51
CA ILE A 57 -20.70 2.79 -4.56
C ILE A 57 -21.93 3.53 -4.02
N TYR A 58 -21.81 4.13 -2.84
CA TYR A 58 -22.94 4.73 -2.14
C TYR A 58 -23.07 6.23 -2.40
N GLY A 59 -21.96 6.96 -2.57
CA GLY A 59 -21.97 8.38 -2.87
C GLY A 59 -22.57 8.67 -4.24
N ILE A 60 -22.23 7.88 -5.27
CA ILE A 60 -22.83 8.01 -6.60
C ILE A 60 -24.33 7.70 -6.53
N LYS A 61 -24.72 6.58 -5.89
CA LYS A 61 -26.13 6.17 -5.80
C LYS A 61 -27.00 7.23 -5.10
N ASN A 62 -26.52 7.83 -4.01
CA ASN A 62 -27.26 8.89 -3.30
C ASN A 62 -27.35 10.19 -4.11
N ILE A 63 -26.30 10.55 -4.86
CA ILE A 63 -26.29 11.74 -5.72
C ILE A 63 -27.31 11.62 -6.86
N TYR A 64 -27.42 10.46 -7.50
CA TYR A 64 -28.40 10.24 -8.58
C TYR A 64 -29.84 10.06 -8.07
N ASN A 65 -30.03 9.67 -6.80
CA ASN A 65 -31.36 9.47 -6.22
C ASN A 65 -32.05 10.77 -5.77
N HIS A 66 -31.32 11.87 -5.59
CA HIS A 66 -31.93 13.17 -5.38
C HIS A 66 -32.55 13.66 -6.70
N LYS A 67 -33.84 13.38 -6.87
CA LYS A 67 -34.71 13.97 -7.91
C LYS A 67 -34.85 15.49 -7.79
N GLU A 68 -34.30 16.09 -6.74
CA GLU A 68 -34.17 17.53 -6.60
C GLU A 68 -32.77 17.93 -7.08
N LEU A 69 -32.73 18.51 -8.28
CA LEU A 69 -31.61 19.30 -8.75
C LEU A 69 -31.30 20.35 -7.68
N VAL A 70 -30.31 20.09 -6.82
CA VAL A 70 -29.79 21.11 -5.91
C VAL A 70 -29.38 22.28 -6.79
N PRO A 71 -30.05 23.45 -6.68
CA PRO A 71 -29.84 24.55 -7.60
C PRO A 71 -28.39 25.02 -7.48
N GLY A 72 -27.60 24.83 -8.54
CA GLY A 72 -26.19 25.21 -8.59
C GLY A 72 -25.22 24.11 -9.01
N TYR A 73 -25.61 22.84 -9.03
CA TYR A 73 -24.74 21.74 -9.50
C TYR A 73 -25.13 21.29 -10.91
N SER A 74 -24.27 21.57 -11.89
CA SER A 74 -24.45 21.12 -13.28
C SER A 74 -24.22 19.61 -13.40
N THR A 75 -24.79 19.01 -14.44
CA THR A 75 -24.53 17.60 -14.81
C THR A 75 -23.04 17.30 -14.98
N ASP A 76 -22.23 18.29 -15.35
CA ASP A 76 -20.78 18.17 -15.48
C ASP A 76 -20.07 18.09 -14.12
N TYR A 77 -20.59 18.74 -13.08
CA TYR A 77 -20.06 18.58 -11.73
C TYR A 77 -20.08 17.11 -11.28
N PHE A 78 -21.17 16.40 -11.56
CA PHE A 78 -21.32 14.99 -11.19
C PHE A 78 -20.38 14.07 -11.98
N LYS A 79 -20.17 14.35 -13.28
CA LYS A 79 -19.17 13.63 -14.09
C LYS A 79 -17.76 13.82 -13.52
N ILE A 80 -17.39 15.06 -13.18
CA ILE A 80 -16.10 15.39 -12.59
C ILE A 80 -15.93 14.72 -11.22
N TYR A 81 -16.98 14.73 -10.39
CA TYR A 81 -16.99 14.07 -9.08
C TYR A 81 -16.76 12.57 -9.21
N LYS A 82 -17.53 11.89 -10.07
CA LYS A 82 -17.38 10.45 -10.35
C LYS A 82 -15.96 10.13 -10.83
N TRP A 83 -15.47 10.86 -11.83
CA TRP A 83 -14.14 10.62 -12.40
C TRP A 83 -13.00 10.79 -11.38
N ARG A 84 -13.12 11.78 -10.49
CA ARG A 84 -12.14 12.00 -9.41
C ARG A 84 -12.07 10.80 -8.47
N HIS A 85 -13.22 10.26 -8.06
CA HIS A 85 -13.27 9.10 -7.18
C HIS A 85 -12.84 7.82 -7.88
N GLU A 86 -13.19 7.61 -9.15
CA GLU A 86 -12.68 6.47 -9.94
C GLU A 86 -11.15 6.51 -10.05
N ARG A 87 -10.58 7.67 -10.39
CA ARG A 87 -9.12 7.84 -10.42
C ARG A 87 -8.48 7.54 -9.07
N ASN A 88 -9.01 8.10 -7.99
CA ASN A 88 -8.49 7.88 -6.64
C ASN A 88 -8.61 6.41 -6.22
N TRP A 89 -9.67 5.73 -6.65
CA TRP A 89 -9.88 4.31 -6.44
C TRP A 89 -8.81 3.46 -7.15
N TRP A 90 -8.55 3.71 -8.44
CA TRP A 90 -7.50 3.03 -9.21
C TRP A 90 -6.10 3.28 -8.64
N ILE A 91 -5.84 4.51 -8.20
CA ILE A 91 -4.62 4.91 -7.50
C ILE A 91 -4.49 4.14 -6.18
N GLY A 92 -5.56 4.05 -5.38
CA GLY A 92 -5.59 3.32 -4.13
C GLY A 92 -5.33 1.84 -4.32
N LEU A 93 -5.96 1.23 -5.33
CA LEU A 93 -5.78 -0.18 -5.69
C LEU A 93 -4.32 -0.46 -6.09
N SER A 94 -3.75 0.37 -6.97
CA SER A 94 -2.35 0.24 -7.40
C SER A 94 -1.39 0.35 -6.21
N ASN A 95 -1.64 1.28 -5.30
CA ASN A 95 -0.82 1.45 -4.11
C ASN A 95 -0.94 0.23 -3.18
N LEU A 96 -2.14 -0.32 -2.99
CA LEU A 96 -2.34 -1.56 -2.25
C LEU A 96 -1.57 -2.74 -2.84
N CYS A 97 -1.60 -2.90 -4.17
CA CYS A 97 -0.83 -3.95 -4.84
C CYS A 97 0.69 -3.80 -4.58
N ILE A 98 1.23 -2.59 -4.72
CA ILE A 98 2.65 -2.30 -4.47
C ILE A 98 3.03 -2.62 -3.02
N TRP A 99 2.26 -2.13 -2.05
CA TRP A 99 2.55 -2.38 -0.64
C TRP A 99 2.38 -3.86 -0.26
N SER A 100 1.45 -4.58 -0.88
CA SER A 100 1.27 -6.02 -0.71
C SER A 100 2.48 -6.80 -1.22
N MET A 101 3.01 -6.45 -2.40
CA MET A 101 4.23 -7.04 -2.94
C MET A 101 5.45 -6.78 -2.03
N LEU A 102 5.60 -5.54 -1.53
CA LEU A 102 6.66 -5.20 -0.59
C LEU A 102 6.53 -5.98 0.72
N TRP A 103 5.32 -6.08 1.27
CA TRP A 103 5.05 -6.85 2.48
C TRP A 103 5.42 -8.33 2.31
N ARG A 104 4.95 -8.99 1.23
CA ARG A 104 5.30 -10.38 0.92
C ARG A 104 6.81 -10.58 0.75
N SER A 105 7.46 -9.70 0.00
CA SER A 105 8.90 -9.78 -0.26
C SER A 105 9.71 -9.72 1.05
N THR A 106 9.34 -8.82 1.95
CA THR A 106 10.03 -8.70 3.25
C THR A 106 9.80 -9.92 4.14
N GLY A 107 8.63 -10.57 4.03
CA GLY A 107 8.33 -11.82 4.72
C GLY A 107 9.29 -12.93 4.32
N ILE A 108 9.43 -13.13 3.01
CA ILE A 108 10.31 -14.15 2.40
C ILE A 108 11.76 -13.92 2.82
N ILE A 109 12.27 -12.69 2.68
CA ILE A 109 13.68 -12.41 2.98
C ILE A 109 13.96 -12.58 4.48
N ASN A 110 13.05 -12.17 5.36
CA ASN A 110 13.27 -12.37 6.80
C ASN A 110 13.32 -13.85 7.19
N ASN A 111 12.51 -14.69 6.54
CA ASN A 111 12.58 -16.15 6.73
C ASN A 111 13.90 -16.71 6.21
N TYR A 112 14.36 -16.22 5.05
CA TYR A 112 15.66 -16.60 4.48
C TYR A 112 16.84 -16.21 5.39
N VAL A 113 16.84 -15.00 5.95
CA VAL A 113 17.87 -14.56 6.91
C VAL A 113 17.87 -15.43 8.17
N LYS A 114 16.70 -15.71 8.75
CA LYS A 114 16.59 -16.63 9.90
C LYS A 114 17.10 -18.03 9.58
N TYR A 115 16.85 -18.52 8.36
CA TYR A 115 17.36 -19.81 7.91
C TYR A 115 18.89 -19.83 7.83
N LEU A 116 19.51 -18.77 7.27
CA LEU A 116 20.97 -18.64 7.21
C LEU A 116 21.60 -18.57 8.60
N GLU A 117 21.07 -17.74 9.50
CA GLU A 117 21.55 -17.63 10.89
C GLU A 117 21.47 -18.99 11.63
N LYS A 118 20.39 -19.75 11.39
CA LYS A 118 20.24 -21.09 11.96
C LYS A 118 21.33 -22.03 11.42
N ARG A 119 21.58 -22.03 10.11
CA ARG A 119 22.62 -22.87 9.47
C ARG A 119 24.02 -22.57 10.00
N GLU A 120 24.38 -21.30 10.12
CA GLU A 120 25.69 -20.86 10.61
C GLU A 120 25.96 -21.34 12.05
N LYS A 121 24.93 -21.28 12.93
CA LYS A 121 25.02 -21.82 14.30
C LYS A 121 25.23 -23.33 14.36
N TYR A 122 24.73 -24.10 13.39
CA TYR A 122 24.99 -25.54 13.33
C TYR A 122 26.41 -25.84 12.87
N THR A 123 26.93 -25.09 11.89
CA THR A 123 28.30 -25.28 11.40
C THR A 123 29.35 -24.84 12.42
N ALA A 124 29.11 -23.79 13.21
CA ALA A 124 30.03 -23.33 14.25
C ALA A 124 30.05 -24.20 15.53
N ARG A 125 29.16 -25.21 15.64
CA ARG A 125 29.11 -26.17 16.76
C ARG A 125 29.77 -27.52 16.44
N LEU A 126 30.16 -27.74 15.18
CA LEU A 126 30.98 -28.88 14.73
C LEU A 126 32.45 -28.47 14.74
#